data_AF-A0A4R6L814-F1
#
_entry.id   AF-A0A4R6L814-F1
#
_cell.length_a   1.000
_cell.length_b   1.000
_cell.length_c   1.000
_cell.angle_alpha   90.00
_cell.angle_beta   90.00
_cell.angle_gamma   90.00
#
_symmetry.space_group_name_H-M   'P 1'
#
loop_
_entity.id
_entity.type
_entity.pdbx_description
1 polymer ?
#
loop_
_entity_poly.entity_id
_entity_poly.type
_entity_poly.pdbx_seq_one_letter_code
_entity_poly.pdbx_strand_id
1 'polypeptide(L)'
;MSIFKNIDSKLIDLARKLNGRLTKDRPDYPEVLRTFEERRIDWVENNIMKAIIIQPNFEVNGVNSNIWNFINLAIYDDGLSISNPKWMEILVDQKDFTFIDDSIDKLLLKSEENLSNISMEDLA
;
A
#
# COMPACT_ATOMS: atom_id res chain seq x y z
N MET A 1 12.44 1.62 -17.60
CA MET A 1 12.47 0.35 -16.84
C MET A 1 11.87 0.66 -15.49
N SER A 2 10.90 -0.12 -15.02
CA SER A 2 10.17 0.16 -13.78
C SER A 2 11.11 0.26 -12.58
N ILE A 3 10.88 1.24 -11.69
CA ILE A 3 11.64 1.37 -10.43
C ILE A 3 11.41 0.17 -9.51
N PHE A 4 10.25 -0.49 -9.63
CA PHE A 4 9.84 -1.66 -8.85
C PHE A 4 10.40 -3.00 -9.34
N LYS A 5 11.22 -3.02 -10.40
CA LYS A 5 11.72 -4.24 -11.06
C LYS A 5 12.32 -5.28 -10.08
N ASN A 6 12.93 -4.83 -8.98
CA ASN A 6 13.64 -5.68 -8.02
C ASN A 6 12.70 -6.26 -6.94
N ILE A 7 11.54 -5.64 -6.72
CA ILE A 7 10.62 -6.01 -5.64
C ILE A 7 9.29 -6.58 -6.12
N ASP A 8 8.94 -6.40 -7.39
CA ASP A 8 7.67 -6.85 -7.94
C ASP A 8 7.37 -8.34 -7.69
N SER A 9 8.37 -9.23 -7.78
CA SER A 9 8.17 -10.65 -7.48
C SER A 9 7.77 -10.90 -6.03
N LYS A 10 8.40 -10.19 -5.08
CA LYS A 10 8.12 -10.29 -3.65
C LYS A 10 6.71 -9.79 -3.31
N LEU A 11 6.31 -8.69 -3.95
CA LEU A 11 4.95 -8.14 -3.81
C LEU A 11 3.89 -9.11 -4.34
N ILE A 12 4.17 -9.77 -5.48
CA ILE A 12 3.28 -10.78 -6.05
C ILE A 12 3.16 -11.99 -5.11
N ASP A 13 4.27 -12.46 -4.55
CA ASP A 13 4.26 -13.62 -3.64
C ASP A 13 3.48 -13.32 -2.35
N LEU A 14 3.67 -12.13 -1.77
CA LEU A 14 2.89 -11.71 -0.61
C LEU A 14 1.41 -11.55 -0.94
N ALA A 15 1.06 -10.92 -2.08
CA ALA A 15 -0.32 -10.78 -2.50
C ALA A 15 -1.02 -12.15 -2.62
N ARG A 16 -0.36 -13.15 -3.21
CA ARG A 16 -0.88 -14.53 -3.27
C ARG A 16 -1.05 -15.13 -1.88
N LYS A 17 -0.07 -14.97 -0.99
CA LYS A 17 -0.12 -15.49 0.39
C LYS A 17 -1.33 -14.95 1.15
N LEU A 18 -1.64 -13.67 0.97
CA LEU A 18 -2.75 -12.98 1.64
C LEU A 18 -4.11 -13.17 0.95
N ASN A 19 -4.18 -13.98 -0.12
CA ASN A 19 -5.34 -14.06 -1.00
C ASN A 19 -5.81 -12.66 -1.48
N GLY A 20 -4.84 -11.77 -1.72
CA GLY A 20 -5.04 -10.38 -2.13
C GLY A 20 -4.75 -10.15 -3.61
N ARG A 21 -4.97 -8.90 -4.02
CA ARG A 21 -4.73 -8.41 -5.38
C ARG A 21 -3.62 -7.37 -5.38
N LEU A 22 -2.56 -7.62 -6.17
CA LEU A 22 -1.58 -6.60 -6.50
C LEU A 22 -2.09 -5.73 -7.65
N THR A 23 -2.20 -4.43 -7.42
CA THR A 23 -2.54 -3.41 -8.40
C THR A 23 -1.30 -2.55 -8.67
N LYS A 24 -1.10 -2.22 -9.96
CA LYS A 24 0.04 -1.43 -10.45
C LYS A 24 -0.47 -0.15 -11.09
N ASP A 25 0.06 0.99 -10.66
CA ASP A 25 -0.08 2.28 -11.34
C ASP A 25 -1.53 2.73 -11.57
N ARG A 26 -2.45 2.34 -10.66
CA ARG A 26 -3.89 2.68 -10.69
C ARG A 26 -4.52 2.49 -12.07
N PRO A 27 -4.66 1.25 -12.57
CA PRO A 27 -5.01 0.97 -13.96
C PRO A 27 -6.37 1.53 -14.37
N ASP A 28 -7.27 1.76 -13.40
CA ASP A 28 -8.60 2.32 -13.61
C ASP A 28 -8.60 3.86 -13.81
N TYR A 29 -7.48 4.53 -13.56
CA TYR A 29 -7.34 5.97 -13.83
C TYR A 29 -7.02 6.23 -15.32
N PRO A 30 -7.50 7.36 -15.89
CA PRO A 30 -7.14 7.77 -17.24
C PRO A 30 -5.63 7.77 -17.45
N GLU A 31 -5.16 7.21 -18.58
CA GLU A 31 -3.73 7.03 -18.87
C GLU A 31 -2.94 8.35 -18.77
N VAL A 32 -3.54 9.45 -19.24
CA VAL A 32 -2.95 10.79 -19.17
C VAL A 32 -2.69 11.30 -17.75
N LEU A 33 -3.33 10.67 -16.74
CA LEU A 33 -3.16 11.00 -15.32
C LEU A 33 -2.27 9.98 -14.58
N ARG A 34 -1.87 8.88 -15.23
CA ARG A 34 -0.97 7.87 -14.66
C ARG A 34 0.50 8.30 -14.84
N THR A 35 0.86 9.40 -14.21
CA THR A 35 2.19 10.04 -14.37
C THR A 35 3.27 9.50 -13.43
N PHE A 36 2.94 8.53 -12.58
CA PHE A 36 3.85 7.95 -11.58
C PHE A 36 3.61 6.45 -11.40
N GLU A 37 4.63 5.74 -10.89
CA GLU A 37 4.52 4.34 -10.53
C GLU A 37 3.95 4.17 -9.11
N GLU A 38 3.13 3.15 -8.89
CA GLU A 38 2.54 2.79 -7.59
C GLU A 38 2.40 1.26 -7.50
N ARG A 39 2.60 0.70 -6.31
CA ARG A 39 2.21 -0.68 -6.00
C ARG A 39 1.28 -0.71 -4.82
N ARG A 40 0.19 -1.45 -4.96
CA ARG A 40 -0.80 -1.63 -3.91
C ARG A 40 -1.23 -3.09 -3.81
N ILE A 41 -1.16 -3.67 -2.62
CA ILE A 41 -1.72 -5.00 -2.35
C ILE A 41 -2.98 -4.79 -1.53
N ASP A 42 -4.12 -5.21 -2.04
CA ASP A 42 -5.43 -5.11 -1.37
C ASP A 42 -6.00 -6.50 -1.05
N TRP A 43 -6.57 -6.67 0.12
CA TRP A 43 -7.36 -7.86 0.46
C TRP A 43 -8.43 -7.50 1.49
N VAL A 44 -9.40 -8.40 1.67
CA VAL A 44 -10.46 -8.25 2.65
C VAL A 44 -10.45 -9.46 3.57
N GLU A 45 -10.51 -9.19 4.86
CA GLU A 45 -10.62 -10.22 5.89
C GLU A 45 -11.55 -9.70 6.99
N ASN A 46 -12.56 -10.49 7.37
CA ASN A 46 -13.52 -10.14 8.43
C ASN A 46 -14.18 -8.75 8.26
N ASN A 47 -14.56 -8.39 7.04
CA ASN A 47 -15.13 -7.07 6.67
C ASN A 47 -14.17 -5.87 6.88
N ILE A 48 -12.87 -6.13 7.02
CA ILE A 48 -11.85 -5.10 7.07
C ILE A 48 -11.06 -5.19 5.77
N MET A 49 -11.16 -4.14 4.95
CA MET A 49 -10.29 -3.95 3.80
C MET A 49 -8.91 -3.54 4.29
N LYS A 50 -7.90 -4.28 3.86
CA LYS A 50 -6.50 -4.08 4.24
C LYS A 50 -5.70 -3.76 2.97
N ALA A 51 -4.76 -2.84 3.10
CA ALA A 51 -3.89 -2.47 2.01
C ALA A 51 -2.45 -2.24 2.46
N ILE A 52 -1.51 -2.66 1.61
CA ILE A 52 -0.10 -2.24 1.62
C ILE A 52 0.10 -1.34 0.42
N ILE A 53 0.55 -0.11 0.63
CA ILE A 53 0.68 0.91 -0.42
C ILE A 53 2.13 1.40 -0.48
N ILE A 54 2.72 1.32 -1.67
CA ILE A 54 4.01 1.94 -2.00
C ILE A 54 3.76 2.98 -3.08
N GLN A 55 3.87 4.26 -2.70
CA GLN A 55 3.55 5.38 -3.57
C GLN A 55 4.56 6.53 -3.38
N PRO A 56 4.77 7.38 -4.40
CA PRO A 56 5.53 8.62 -4.24
C PRO A 56 4.81 9.57 -3.26
N ASN A 57 5.51 10.59 -2.80
CA ASN A 57 4.91 11.60 -1.95
C ASN A 57 3.95 12.50 -2.74
N PHE A 58 2.76 12.73 -2.18
CA PHE A 58 1.79 13.66 -2.75
C PHE A 58 1.90 15.00 -2.04
N GLU A 59 2.14 16.04 -2.83
CA GLU A 59 2.30 17.42 -2.38
C GLU A 59 1.18 18.28 -2.95
N VAL A 60 1.00 19.48 -2.40
CA VAL A 60 -0.06 20.43 -2.82
C VAL A 60 0.02 20.72 -4.32
N ASN A 61 1.22 20.73 -4.91
CA ASN A 61 1.46 21.09 -6.30
C ASN A 61 1.65 19.88 -7.23
N GLY A 62 1.53 18.65 -6.74
CA GLY A 62 1.69 17.45 -7.56
C GLY A 62 2.36 16.29 -6.86
N VAL A 63 2.95 15.40 -7.65
CA VAL A 63 3.60 14.17 -7.17
C VAL A 63 5.11 14.35 -7.17
N ASN A 64 5.75 14.12 -6.01
CA ASN A 64 7.19 14.13 -5.88
C ASN A 64 7.73 12.69 -5.89
N SER A 65 8.15 12.23 -7.07
CA SER A 65 8.68 10.87 -7.25
C SER A 65 10.12 10.67 -6.78
N ASN A 66 10.75 11.66 -6.14
CA ASN A 66 12.05 11.49 -5.50
C ASN A 66 11.91 10.85 -4.11
N ILE A 67 10.79 11.09 -3.44
CA ILE A 67 10.51 10.59 -2.10
C ILE A 67 9.25 9.72 -2.11
N TRP A 68 9.29 8.66 -1.33
CA TRP A 68 8.35 7.55 -1.36
C TRP A 68 7.89 7.20 0.03
N ASN A 69 6.68 6.68 0.07
CA ASN A 69 6.00 6.24 1.27
C ASN A 69 5.71 4.74 1.18
N PHE A 70 5.79 4.07 2.33
CA PHE A 70 5.34 2.69 2.52
C PHE A 70 4.30 2.70 3.63
N ILE A 71 3.05 2.36 3.31
CA ILE A 71 1.89 2.59 4.17
C ILE A 71 1.12 1.29 4.35
N ASN A 72 0.76 0.98 5.59
CA ASN A 72 -0.26 0.00 5.92
C ASN A 72 -1.57 0.72 6.20
N LEU A 73 -2.67 0.17 5.68
CA LEU A 73 -4.00 0.72 5.82
C LEU A 73 -4.98 -0.40 6.15
N ALA A 74 -5.88 -0.16 7.10
CA ALA A 74 -7.04 -0.99 7.35
C ALA A 74 -8.28 -0.10 7.48
N ILE A 75 -9.35 -0.46 6.80
CA ILE A 75 -10.60 0.28 6.77
C ILE A 75 -11.73 -0.72 6.93
N TYR A 76 -12.66 -0.45 7.84
CA TYR A 76 -13.90 -1.22 7.88
C TYR A 76 -14.68 -1.00 6.58
N ASP A 77 -15.17 -2.04 5.93
CA ASP A 77 -15.98 -1.90 4.72
C ASP A 77 -17.36 -2.49 4.94
N ASP A 78 -18.32 -1.64 5.29
CA ASP A 78 -19.74 -2.00 5.39
C ASP A 78 -20.52 -1.74 4.09
N GLY A 79 -19.87 -1.23 3.04
CA GLY A 79 -20.49 -0.89 1.76
C GLY A 79 -21.58 0.20 1.83
N LEU A 80 -21.77 0.88 2.96
CA LEU A 80 -22.92 1.76 3.22
C LEU A 80 -22.55 3.11 3.86
N SER A 81 -21.45 3.19 4.60
CA SER A 81 -21.11 4.35 5.42
C SER A 81 -20.32 5.44 4.67
N ILE A 82 -20.58 6.70 5.05
CA ILE A 82 -19.94 7.91 4.50
C ILE A 82 -18.50 8.08 5.02
N SER A 83 -18.23 7.60 6.23
CA SER A 83 -16.89 7.50 6.79
C SER A 83 -16.75 6.18 7.54
N ASN A 84 -15.74 5.40 7.15
CA ASN A 84 -15.48 4.12 7.79
C ASN A 84 -14.34 4.28 8.80
N PRO A 85 -14.46 3.67 10.00
CA PRO A 85 -13.36 3.55 10.94
C PRO A 85 -12.11 3.02 10.24
N LYS A 86 -10.96 3.62 10.55
CA LYS A 86 -9.72 3.28 9.86
C LYS A 86 -8.51 3.28 10.78
N TRP A 87 -7.56 2.46 10.42
CA TRP A 87 -6.23 2.43 11.00
C TRP A 87 -5.20 2.62 9.88
N MET A 88 -4.15 3.38 10.17
CA MET A 88 -3.09 3.64 9.22
C MET A 88 -1.76 3.75 9.94
N GLU A 89 -0.73 3.14 9.36
CA GLU A 89 0.65 3.28 9.81
C GLU A 89 1.56 3.52 8.62
N ILE A 90 2.44 4.52 8.76
CA ILE A 90 3.44 4.87 7.77
C ILE A 90 4.75 4.22 8.21
N LEU A 91 5.14 3.13 7.55
CA LEU A 91 6.39 2.40 7.85
C LEU A 91 7.62 3.10 7.25
N VAL A 92 7.43 3.81 6.14
CA VAL A 92 8.43 4.67 5.52
C VAL A 92 7.75 5.97 5.14
N ASP A 93 8.28 7.08 5.64
CA ASP A 93 7.79 8.44 5.39
C ASP A 93 8.85 9.23 4.62
N GLN A 94 8.52 9.62 3.39
CA GLN A 94 9.29 10.51 2.53
C GLN A 94 10.78 10.15 2.40
N LYS A 95 11.08 8.90 2.03
CA LYS A 95 12.45 8.42 1.77
C LYS A 95 12.71 8.16 0.30
N ASP A 96 13.98 8.14 -0.10
CA ASP A 96 14.37 7.66 -1.42
C ASP A 96 13.87 6.23 -1.64
N PHE A 97 13.47 5.89 -2.87
CA PHE A 97 12.96 4.55 -3.18
C PHE A 97 13.97 3.43 -2.87
N THR A 98 15.27 3.71 -2.98
CA THR A 98 16.33 2.75 -2.63
C THR A 98 16.21 2.26 -1.20
N PHE A 99 15.74 3.10 -0.27
CA PHE A 99 15.48 2.67 1.11
C PHE A 99 14.42 1.56 1.18
N ILE A 100 13.34 1.70 0.39
CA ILE A 100 12.28 0.70 0.28
C ILE A 100 12.81 -0.56 -0.42
N ASP A 101 13.54 -0.40 -1.53
CA ASP A 101 14.14 -1.53 -2.28
C ASP A 101 15.05 -2.38 -1.37
N ASP A 102 15.97 -1.72 -0.67
CA ASP A 102 16.93 -2.36 0.24
C ASP A 102 16.28 -2.98 1.48
N SER A 103 15.15 -2.43 1.93
CA SER A 103 14.46 -2.86 3.16
C SER A 103 13.21 -3.71 2.90
N ILE A 104 12.93 -4.09 1.65
CA ILE A 104 11.62 -4.60 1.27
C ILE A 104 11.19 -5.82 2.07
N ASP A 105 12.07 -6.79 2.30
CA ASP A 105 11.72 -8.02 3.03
C ASP A 105 11.27 -7.72 4.46
N LYS A 106 11.96 -6.79 5.12
CA LYS A 106 11.62 -6.34 6.47
C LYS A 106 10.29 -5.57 6.48
N LEU A 107 10.06 -4.72 5.49
CA LEU A 107 8.83 -3.93 5.38
C LEU A 107 7.62 -4.85 5.15
N LEU A 108 7.73 -5.81 4.23
CA LEU A 108 6.65 -6.76 3.94
C LEU A 108 6.32 -7.64 5.15
N LEU A 109 7.34 -8.14 5.86
CA LEU A 109 7.13 -8.89 7.10
C LEU A 109 6.39 -8.03 8.15
N LYS A 110 6.85 -6.79 8.34
CA LYS A 110 6.23 -5.88 9.31
C LYS A 110 4.79 -5.54 8.94
N SER A 111 4.49 -5.37 7.66
CA SER A 111 3.13 -5.16 7.18
C SER A 111 2.22 -6.34 7.43
N GLU A 112 2.71 -7.56 7.19
CA GLU A 112 1.96 -8.76 7.49
C GLU A 112 1.66 -8.85 9.00
N GLU A 113 2.66 -8.63 9.86
CA GLU A 113 2.47 -8.61 11.31
C GLU A 113 1.44 -7.57 11.76
N ASN A 114 1.55 -6.35 11.25
CA ASN A 114 0.67 -5.25 11.65
C ASN A 114 -0.76 -5.52 11.20
N LEU A 115 -0.96 -5.94 9.95
CA LEU A 115 -2.29 -6.09 9.35
C LEU A 115 -2.98 -7.41 9.72
N SER A 116 -2.26 -8.47 10.06
CA SER A 116 -2.86 -9.76 10.47
C SER A 116 -3.58 -9.69 11.81
N ASN A 117 -3.17 -8.76 12.69
CA ASN A 117 -3.72 -8.64 14.04
C ASN A 117 -4.82 -7.57 14.17
N ILE A 118 -5.10 -6.80 13.11
CA ILE A 118 -6.11 -5.74 13.16
C ILE A 118 -7.50 -6.33 13.32
N SER A 119 -8.18 -5.82 14.35
CA SER A 119 -9.57 -6.06 14.68
C SER A 119 -10.38 -4.76 14.54
N MET A 120 -11.69 -4.85 14.76
CA MET A 120 -12.57 -3.68 14.77
C MET A 120 -12.22 -2.66 15.85
N GLU A 121 -11.63 -3.09 16.96
CA GLU A 121 -11.27 -2.23 18.10
C GLU A 121 -10.06 -1.34 17.79
N ASP A 122 -9.22 -1.77 16.83
CA ASP A 122 -8.04 -1.02 16.38
C ASP A 122 -8.39 0.09 15.39
N LEU A 123 -9.60 0.05 14.83
CA LEU A 123 -10.09 1.04 13.87
C LEU A 123 -10.67 2.24 14.64
N ALA A 124 -10.12 3.43 14.41
CA ALA A 124 -10.54 4.69 15.04
C ALA A 124 -11.52 5.48 14.17
#